data_AF-A0A0E4FWB7-F1
#
_entry.id   AF-A0A0E4FWB7-F1
#
_cell.length_a   1.000
_cell.length_b   1.000
_cell.length_c   1.000
_cell.angle_alpha   90.00
_cell.angle_beta   90.00
_cell.angle_gamma   90.00
#
_symmetry.space_group_name_H-M   'P 1'
#
loop_
_entity.id
_entity.type
_entity.pdbx_description
1 polymer ?
#
loop_
_entity_poly.entity_id
_entity_poly.type
_entity_poly.pdbx_seq_one_letter_code
_entity_poly.pdbx_strand_id
1 'polypeptide(L)'
;MNDGNAMGQVIQIDEARIRDHLGEMVRGTVEETLNAMLEAEADQLCGAGRYERSPARQDTRAGSYERTLQTKAGDVNLKVPKLRRQTFETAIIERYRRRESSVEEALIEMYLAGISVWRVEDITEALWGTRVSPSTVSNLNKKIYTKIEAWRNRRIEGEHPPASPCVAPMEPIPVGETLSEDVASAQDGIAAKAASDHQELHDPPGQRQIGPVRSAPGPVNRRE
;
A
#
# COMPACT_ATOMS: atom_id res chain seq x y z
N MET A 1 -54.02 -24.58 -0.19
CA MET A 1 -53.06 -24.52 0.93
C MET A 1 -51.69 -24.84 0.36
N ASN A 2 -50.81 -23.85 0.28
CA ASN A 2 -49.38 -24.03 0.02
C ASN A 2 -48.67 -22.80 0.61
N ASP A 3 -48.64 -22.76 1.93
CA ASP A 3 -47.90 -21.80 2.74
C ASP A 3 -46.44 -22.25 2.82
N GLY A 4 -45.72 -22.12 1.70
CA GLY A 4 -44.42 -22.77 1.52
C GLY A 4 -43.25 -21.87 1.16
N ASN A 5 -43.37 -20.54 1.17
CA ASN A 5 -42.26 -19.69 0.72
C ASN A 5 -42.18 -18.29 1.35
N ALA A 6 -42.49 -18.17 2.65
CA ALA A 6 -42.48 -16.87 3.34
C ALA A 6 -41.32 -16.67 4.34
N MET A 7 -40.28 -17.52 4.32
CA MET A 7 -39.22 -17.49 5.35
C MET A 7 -37.78 -17.44 4.78
N GLY A 8 -37.60 -17.21 3.48
CA GLY A 8 -36.29 -17.12 2.84
C GLY A 8 -35.65 -15.72 2.82
N GLN A 9 -36.41 -14.67 3.13
CA GLN A 9 -35.91 -13.30 3.24
C GLN A 9 -35.74 -12.93 4.71
N VAL A 10 -34.62 -13.27 5.36
CA VAL A 10 -34.39 -12.72 6.71
C VAL A 10 -33.02 -12.09 6.91
N ILE A 11 -31.94 -12.49 6.23
CA ILE A 11 -30.67 -11.74 6.32
C ILE A 11 -29.92 -11.82 4.99
N GLN A 12 -30.09 -10.82 4.12
CA GLN A 12 -29.14 -10.58 3.03
C GLN A 12 -27.92 -9.92 3.66
N ILE A 13 -26.86 -10.71 3.89
CA ILE A 13 -25.58 -10.19 4.35
C ILE A 13 -24.90 -9.54 3.16
N ASP A 14 -24.96 -8.21 3.11
CA ASP A 14 -24.17 -7.43 2.16
C ASP A 14 -22.71 -7.41 2.64
N GLU A 15 -21.89 -8.26 2.02
CA GLU A 15 -20.48 -8.45 2.38
C GLU A 15 -19.65 -7.17 2.19
N ALA A 16 -20.02 -6.29 1.26
CA ALA A 16 -19.33 -5.01 1.09
C ALA A 16 -19.65 -4.09 2.27
N ARG A 17 -20.93 -3.98 2.63
CA ARG A 17 -21.38 -3.14 3.75
C ARG A 17 -20.83 -3.61 5.10
N ILE A 18 -20.71 -4.92 5.32
CA ILE A 18 -20.09 -5.45 6.55
C ILE A 18 -18.60 -5.11 6.60
N ARG A 19 -17.88 -5.24 5.47
CA ARG A 19 -16.44 -4.91 5.42
C ARG A 19 -16.19 -3.44 5.72
N ASP A 20 -16.97 -2.55 5.12
CA ASP A 20 -16.86 -1.11 5.36
C ASP A 20 -17.14 -0.77 6.82
N HIS A 21 -18.24 -1.29 7.37
CA HIS A 21 -18.59 -1.06 8.77
C HIS A 21 -17.53 -1.61 9.74
N LEU A 22 -17.01 -2.82 9.47
CA LEU A 22 -15.92 -3.40 10.26
C LEU A 22 -14.66 -2.54 10.19
N GLY A 23 -14.30 -2.03 9.00
CA GLY A 23 -13.18 -1.11 8.82
C GLY A 23 -13.32 0.15 9.67
N GLU A 24 -14.51 0.76 9.69
CA GLU A 24 -14.79 1.93 10.53
C GLU A 24 -14.70 1.62 12.02
N MET A 25 -15.23 0.48 12.47
CA MET A 25 -15.13 0.06 13.87
C MET A 25 -13.67 -0.16 14.28
N VAL A 26 -12.89 -0.89 13.46
CA VAL A 26 -11.47 -1.15 13.73
C VAL A 26 -10.70 0.16 13.82
N ARG A 27 -10.91 1.09 12.88
CA ARG A 27 -10.29 2.41 12.90
C ARG A 27 -10.65 3.18 14.18
N GLY A 28 -11.92 3.18 14.56
CA GLY A 28 -12.40 3.83 15.79
C GLY A 28 -11.78 3.24 17.06
N THR A 29 -11.71 1.91 17.16
CA THR A 29 -11.06 1.24 18.29
C THR A 29 -9.57 1.53 18.36
N VAL A 30 -8.88 1.54 17.22
CA VAL A 30 -7.45 1.91 17.15
C VAL A 30 -7.26 3.36 17.61
N GLU A 31 -8.11 4.29 17.16
CA GLU A 31 -8.07 5.68 17.58
C GLU A 31 -8.24 5.85 19.09
N GLU A 32 -9.28 5.22 19.65
CA GLU A 32 -9.56 5.28 21.08
C GLU A 32 -8.42 4.68 21.90
N THR A 33 -7.92 3.51 21.49
CA THR A 33 -6.83 2.82 22.19
C THR A 33 -5.55 3.65 22.16
N LEU A 34 -5.15 4.20 21.01
CA LEU A 34 -3.96 5.05 20.91
C LEU A 34 -4.09 6.30 21.78
N ASN A 35 -5.25 6.95 21.76
CA ASN A 35 -5.50 8.13 22.60
C ASN A 35 -5.49 7.80 24.10
N ALA A 36 -6.06 6.66 24.49
CA ALA A 36 -6.04 6.20 25.87
C ALA A 36 -4.61 5.89 26.36
N MET A 37 -3.77 5.29 25.51
CA MET A 37 -2.38 5.02 25.87
C MET A 37 -1.55 6.31 25.98
N LEU A 38 -1.77 7.31 25.11
CA LEU A 38 -1.11 8.62 25.23
C LEU A 38 -1.49 9.34 26.54
N GLU A 39 -2.76 9.23 26.94
CA GLU A 39 -3.25 9.77 28.20
C GLU A 39 -2.60 9.07 29.40
N ALA A 40 -2.48 7.74 29.35
CA ALA A 40 -1.82 6.95 30.38
C ALA A 40 -0.32 7.26 30.51
N GLU A 41 0.41 7.42 29.41
CA GLU A 41 1.80 7.88 29.44
C GLU A 41 1.93 9.29 30.03
N ALA A 42 0.98 10.19 29.73
CA ALA A 42 0.96 11.52 30.33
C ALA A 42 0.75 11.49 31.85
N ASP A 43 -0.07 10.57 32.35
CA ASP A 43 -0.24 10.37 33.80
C ASP A 43 1.02 9.83 34.46
N GLN A 44 1.71 8.87 33.80
CA GLN A 44 2.99 8.35 34.28
C GLN A 44 4.06 9.44 34.36
N LEU A 45 4.17 10.28 33.31
CA LEU A 45 5.11 11.40 33.30
C LEU A 45 4.75 12.49 34.32
N CYS A 46 3.46 12.75 34.55
CA CYS A 46 3.01 13.67 35.59
C CYS A 46 3.20 13.11 37.01
N GLY A 47 3.22 11.79 37.17
CA GLY A 47 3.17 11.09 38.46
C GLY A 47 1.82 11.19 39.18
N ALA A 48 0.77 11.61 38.48
CA ALA A 48 -0.57 11.82 39.03
C ALA A 48 -1.61 11.87 37.90
N GLY A 49 -2.80 11.32 38.16
CA GLY A 49 -3.91 11.32 37.22
C GLY A 49 -4.44 12.72 36.89
N ARG A 50 -5.30 12.80 35.87
CA ARG A 50 -5.95 14.06 35.50
C ARG A 50 -6.80 14.60 36.67
N TYR A 51 -6.53 15.86 37.06
CA TYR A 51 -7.13 16.56 38.21
C TYR A 51 -6.88 15.95 39.59
N GLU A 52 -6.06 14.90 39.68
CA GLU A 52 -5.70 14.28 40.96
C GLU A 52 -4.77 15.20 41.76
N ARG A 53 -5.10 15.41 43.03
CA ARG A 53 -4.22 16.13 43.96
C ARG A 53 -3.28 15.14 44.63
N SER A 54 -2.06 15.05 44.09
CA SER A 54 -1.00 14.25 44.67
C SER A 54 0.21 15.13 45.00
N PRO A 55 0.84 14.96 46.18
CA PRO A 55 2.08 15.65 46.50
C PRO A 55 3.26 15.20 45.62
N ALA A 56 3.16 14.04 44.96
CA ALA A 56 4.16 13.51 44.04
C ALA A 56 4.04 14.05 42.60
N ARG A 57 3.08 14.96 42.33
CA ARG A 57 2.87 15.54 41.00
C ARG A 57 4.09 16.34 40.55
N GLN A 58 4.70 15.92 39.45
CA GLN A 58 5.88 16.57 38.87
C GLN A 58 5.51 17.65 37.86
N ASP A 59 4.42 17.46 37.10
CA ASP A 59 3.97 18.40 36.09
C ASP A 59 2.43 18.46 35.99
N THR A 60 1.94 19.46 35.25
CA THR A 60 0.53 19.69 34.97
C THR A 60 0.31 19.81 33.49
N ARG A 61 -0.88 19.41 33.03
CA ARG A 61 -1.25 19.46 31.62
C ARG A 61 -1.61 20.87 31.17
N ALA A 62 -1.30 21.18 29.91
CA ALA A 62 -1.51 22.45 29.23
C ALA A 62 -2.46 22.30 28.03
N GLY A 63 -3.43 21.38 28.13
CA GLY A 63 -4.32 21.00 27.03
C GLY A 63 -3.72 19.90 26.14
N SER A 64 -4.19 19.84 24.90
CA SER A 64 -3.75 18.88 23.89
C SER A 64 -3.67 19.55 22.52
N TYR A 65 -3.05 18.88 21.55
CA TYR A 65 -3.16 19.22 20.14
C TYR A 65 -3.52 17.98 19.33
N GLU A 66 -4.17 18.20 18.20
CA GLU A 66 -4.57 17.13 17.31
C GLU A 66 -3.52 16.93 16.22
N ARG A 67 -3.28 15.66 15.86
CA ARG A 67 -2.51 15.29 14.67
C ARG A 67 -3.06 14.02 14.05
N THR A 68 -3.00 13.92 12.73
CA THR A 68 -3.34 12.69 12.02
C THR A 68 -2.15 11.75 11.96
N LEU A 69 -2.38 10.46 12.20
CA LEU A 69 -1.42 9.37 11.97
C LEU A 69 -2.00 8.40 10.96
N GLN A 70 -1.22 8.08 9.93
CA GLN A 70 -1.61 7.07 8.95
C GLN A 70 -1.25 5.68 9.51
N THR A 71 -2.26 4.84 9.66
CA THR A 71 -2.13 3.45 10.13
C THR A 71 -2.62 2.49 9.05
N LYS A 72 -2.37 1.19 9.23
CA LYS A 72 -2.92 0.16 8.33
C LYS A 72 -4.46 0.18 8.24
N ALA A 73 -5.14 0.58 9.31
CA ALA A 73 -6.60 0.71 9.36
C ALA A 73 -7.11 2.03 8.73
N GLY A 74 -6.21 2.88 8.24
CA GLY A 74 -6.51 4.20 7.69
C GLY A 74 -5.99 5.34 8.57
N ASP A 75 -6.44 6.55 8.27
CA ASP A 75 -6.09 7.76 9.02
C ASP A 75 -6.80 7.82 10.36
N VAL A 76 -6.03 8.07 11.42
CA VAL A 76 -6.49 8.14 12.81
C VAL A 76 -6.18 9.52 13.39
N ASN A 77 -7.11 10.11 14.15
CA ASN A 77 -6.88 11.40 14.82
C ASN A 77 -6.34 11.20 16.25
N LEU A 78 -5.13 11.68 16.50
CA LEU A 78 -4.46 11.60 17.79
C LEU A 78 -4.57 12.91 18.55
N LYS A 79 -5.05 12.85 19.79
CA LYS A 79 -5.12 13.96 20.75
C LYS A 79 -3.90 13.89 21.67
N VAL A 80 -2.80 14.46 21.23
CA VAL A 80 -1.53 14.41 21.95
C VAL A 80 -1.54 15.39 23.13
N PRO A 81 -1.36 14.93 24.39
CA PRO A 81 -1.28 15.79 25.56
C PRO A 81 -0.10 16.77 25.49
N LYS A 82 -0.30 17.97 26.05
CA LYS A 82 0.78 18.93 26.29
C LYS A 82 1.03 19.03 27.79
N LEU A 83 2.29 18.97 28.20
CA LEU A 83 2.74 19.21 29.56
C LEU A 83 3.26 20.66 29.68
N ARG A 84 3.23 21.25 30.88
CA ARG A 84 3.61 22.66 31.09
C ARG A 84 5.11 22.87 31.17
N ARG A 85 5.85 21.94 31.79
CA ARG A 85 7.29 22.09 32.04
C ARG A 85 8.10 21.15 31.16
N GLN A 86 7.67 19.91 31.02
CA GLN A 86 8.39 18.88 30.29
C GLN A 86 7.91 18.75 28.84
N THR A 87 8.81 18.34 27.94
CA THR A 87 8.41 17.95 26.59
C THR A 87 7.76 16.57 26.67
N PHE A 88 6.54 16.45 26.16
CA PHE A 88 5.87 15.16 26.06
C PHE A 88 6.51 14.34 24.92
N GLU A 89 7.26 13.32 25.30
CA GLU A 89 7.88 12.32 24.42
C GLU A 89 7.32 10.96 24.78
N THR A 90 6.73 10.28 23.79
CA THR A 90 5.99 9.02 23.97
C THR A 90 6.79 7.87 23.40
N ALA A 91 6.79 6.72 24.09
CA ALA A 91 7.46 5.52 23.60
C ALA A 91 6.64 4.83 22.50
N ILE A 92 5.31 5.00 22.51
CA ILE A 92 4.40 4.36 21.56
C ILE A 92 4.52 4.98 20.16
N ILE A 93 4.57 6.31 20.07
CA ILE A 93 4.55 7.02 18.79
C ILE A 93 5.62 8.10 18.77
N GLU A 94 6.58 7.99 17.85
CA GLU A 94 7.60 9.02 17.71
C GLU A 94 7.01 10.40 17.39
N ARG A 95 7.71 11.44 17.89
CA ARG A 95 7.38 12.83 17.62
C ARG A 95 7.53 13.11 16.12
N TYR A 96 6.55 13.81 15.53
CA TYR A 96 6.49 14.16 14.09
C TYR A 96 6.37 12.98 13.12
N ARG A 97 6.31 11.74 13.61
CA ARG A 97 6.04 10.59 12.75
C ARG A 97 4.61 10.70 12.20
N ARG A 98 4.50 10.62 10.86
CA ARG A 98 3.23 10.73 10.13
C ARG A 98 2.64 9.36 9.78
N ARG A 99 3.45 8.31 9.75
CA ARG A 99 3.07 6.96 9.33
C ARG A 99 3.57 5.93 10.31
N GLU A 100 2.74 4.93 10.58
CA GLU A 100 3.14 3.73 11.32
C GLU A 100 4.25 2.95 10.57
N SER A 101 5.15 2.29 11.31
CA SER A 101 6.20 1.43 10.74
C SER A 101 5.64 0.36 9.79
N SER A 102 4.50 -0.26 10.13
CA SER A 102 3.90 -1.31 9.32
C SER A 102 3.46 -0.82 7.94
N VAL A 103 3.04 0.45 7.83
CA VAL A 103 2.70 1.07 6.54
C VAL A 103 3.98 1.29 5.72
N GLU A 104 5.05 1.76 6.35
CA GLU A 104 6.34 1.92 5.68
C GLU A 104 6.86 0.57 5.16
N GLU A 105 6.79 -0.50 5.96
CA GLU A 105 7.18 -1.86 5.57
C GLU A 105 6.41 -2.37 4.35
N ALA A 106 5.09 -2.18 4.31
CA ALA A 106 4.27 -2.57 3.16
C ALA A 106 4.67 -1.83 1.87
N LEU A 107 5.02 -0.54 1.95
CA LEU A 107 5.49 0.22 0.78
C LEU A 107 6.80 -0.32 0.22
N ILE A 108 7.70 -0.76 1.11
CA ILE A 108 8.99 -1.33 0.75
C ILE A 108 8.78 -2.69 0.09
N GLU A 109 7.93 -3.53 0.67
CA GLU A 109 7.62 -4.86 0.14
C GLU A 109 7.04 -4.76 -1.28
N MET A 110 6.13 -3.80 -1.52
CA MET A 110 5.62 -3.51 -2.86
C MET A 110 6.74 -3.16 -3.85
N TYR A 111 7.68 -2.30 -3.45
CA TYR A 111 8.81 -1.94 -4.29
C TYR A 111 9.72 -3.13 -4.60
N LEU A 112 10.02 -3.96 -3.59
CA LEU A 112 10.82 -5.18 -3.75
C LEU A 112 10.12 -6.23 -4.63
N ALA A 113 8.79 -6.25 -4.64
CA ALA A 113 7.99 -7.07 -5.56
C ALA A 113 8.00 -6.56 -7.02
N GLY A 114 8.70 -5.46 -7.30
CA GLY A 114 8.84 -4.89 -8.65
C GLY A 114 7.74 -3.89 -9.03
N ILE A 115 6.92 -3.44 -8.07
CA ILE A 115 5.91 -2.42 -8.32
C ILE A 115 6.62 -1.06 -8.49
N SER A 116 6.32 -0.36 -9.58
CA SER A 116 6.91 0.96 -9.84
C SER A 116 6.48 1.96 -8.76
N VAL A 117 7.36 2.91 -8.44
CA VAL A 117 7.11 3.91 -7.40
C VAL A 117 5.82 4.71 -7.66
N TRP A 118 5.52 4.99 -8.93
CA TRP A 118 4.29 5.64 -9.35
C TRP A 118 3.06 4.74 -9.16
N ARG A 119 3.19 3.45 -9.45
CA ARG A 119 2.08 2.50 -9.25
C ARG A 119 1.77 2.25 -7.78
N VAL A 120 2.75 2.39 -6.89
CA VAL A 120 2.53 2.34 -5.44
C VAL A 120 1.58 3.46 -5.01
N GLU A 121 1.68 4.66 -5.57
CA GLU A 121 0.78 5.77 -5.23
C GLU A 121 -0.70 5.40 -5.45
N ASP A 122 -1.04 4.90 -6.65
CA ASP A 122 -2.39 4.45 -7.00
C ASP A 122 -2.93 3.38 -6.03
N ILE A 123 -2.07 2.41 -5.68
CA ILE A 123 -2.44 1.30 -4.81
C ILE A 123 -2.71 1.80 -3.39
N THR A 124 -1.86 2.70 -2.88
CA THR A 124 -2.01 3.25 -1.52
C THR A 124 -3.27 4.10 -1.37
N GLU A 125 -3.65 4.83 -2.42
CA GLU A 125 -4.91 5.55 -2.46
C GLU A 125 -6.10 4.60 -2.45
N ALA A 126 -6.07 3.56 -3.28
CA ALA A 126 -7.17 2.59 -3.38
C ALA A 126 -7.38 1.79 -2.09
N LEU A 127 -6.30 1.43 -1.37
CA LEU A 127 -6.37 0.58 -0.18
C LEU A 127 -6.59 1.35 1.11
N TRP A 128 -5.95 2.51 1.27
CA TRP A 128 -5.94 3.26 2.54
C TRP A 128 -6.64 4.61 2.44
N GLY A 129 -7.07 5.04 1.25
CA GLY A 129 -7.66 6.36 1.01
C GLY A 129 -6.64 7.50 1.08
N THR A 130 -5.35 7.19 1.17
CA THR A 130 -4.28 8.19 1.31
C THR A 130 -3.19 7.99 0.27
N ARG A 131 -2.87 9.06 -0.46
CA ARG A 131 -1.77 9.05 -1.42
C ARG A 131 -0.43 9.16 -0.72
N VAL A 132 0.46 8.22 -1.01
CA VAL A 132 1.87 8.33 -0.63
C VAL A 132 2.66 8.85 -1.82
N SER A 133 3.35 9.99 -1.63
CA SER A 133 4.11 10.59 -2.72
C SER A 133 5.26 9.68 -3.19
N PRO A 134 5.59 9.67 -4.50
CA PRO A 134 6.72 8.94 -5.05
C PRO A 134 8.05 9.26 -4.35
N SER A 135 8.23 10.53 -3.96
CA SER A 135 9.38 11.00 -3.21
C SER A 135 9.48 10.36 -1.82
N THR A 136 8.36 10.08 -1.16
CA THR A 136 8.33 9.39 0.14
C THR A 136 8.82 7.96 0.00
N VAL A 137 8.31 7.22 -0.99
CA VAL A 137 8.72 5.84 -1.28
C VAL A 137 10.20 5.79 -1.66
N SER A 138 10.66 6.71 -2.53
CA SER A 138 12.08 6.82 -2.89
C SER A 138 12.99 7.06 -1.68
N ASN A 139 12.58 7.96 -0.77
CA ASN A 139 13.35 8.24 0.45
C ASN A 139 13.38 7.05 1.41
N LEU A 140 12.29 6.30 1.51
CA LEU A 140 12.22 5.09 2.31
C LEU A 140 13.15 3.99 1.75
N ASN A 141 13.14 3.81 0.44
CA ASN A 141 14.03 2.87 -0.24
C ASN A 141 15.50 3.22 -0.05
N LYS A 142 15.88 4.50 -0.12
CA LYS A 142 17.26 4.95 0.15
C LYS A 142 17.76 4.49 1.52
N LYS A 143 16.92 4.57 2.56
CA LYS A 143 17.29 4.11 3.92
C LYS A 143 17.60 2.61 3.95
N ILE A 144 16.90 1.82 3.14
CA ILE A 144 17.09 0.37 3.06
C ILE A 144 18.32 0.03 2.23
N TYR A 145 18.54 0.72 1.11
CA TYR A 145 19.76 0.52 0.33
C TYR A 145 21.01 0.70 1.18
N THR A 146 21.03 1.65 2.12
CA THR A 146 22.12 1.76 3.09
C THR A 146 22.32 0.50 3.92
N LYS A 147 21.24 -0.14 4.38
CA LYS A 147 21.30 -1.40 5.15
C LYS A 147 21.74 -2.58 4.27
N ILE A 148 21.22 -2.68 3.04
CA ILE A 148 21.59 -3.71 2.08
C ILE A 148 23.07 -3.60 1.75
N GLU A 149 23.57 -2.39 1.51
CA GLU A 149 24.97 -2.16 1.16
C GLU A 149 25.90 -2.47 2.35
N ALA A 150 25.49 -2.14 3.58
CA ALA A 150 26.20 -2.55 4.79
C ALA A 150 26.23 -4.08 4.94
N TRP A 151 25.12 -4.77 4.65
CA TRP A 151 25.05 -6.23 4.68
C TRP A 151 25.90 -6.88 3.58
N ARG A 152 25.86 -6.34 2.37
CA ARG A 152 26.63 -6.80 1.20
C ARG A 152 28.14 -6.70 1.44
N ASN A 153 28.60 -5.64 2.10
CA ASN A 153 30.01 -5.41 2.41
C ASN A 153 30.44 -5.99 3.76
N ARG A 154 29.55 -6.67 4.48
CA ARG A 154 29.90 -7.33 5.75
C ARG A 154 30.87 -8.47 5.47
N ARG A 155 31.98 -8.50 6.21
CA ARG A 155 32.94 -9.61 6.15
C ARG A 155 32.24 -10.92 6.49
N ILE A 156 32.45 -11.95 5.65
CA ILE A 156 31.93 -13.28 5.90
C ILE A 156 32.91 -13.97 6.87
N GLU A 157 32.43 -14.33 8.05
CA GLU A 157 33.19 -15.04 9.07
C GLU A 157 32.81 -16.54 9.05
N GLY A 158 33.78 -17.42 9.31
CA GLY A 158 33.59 -18.88 9.32
C GLY A 158 34.30 -19.61 8.18
N GLU A 159 34.37 -20.93 8.26
CA GLU A 159 34.92 -21.81 7.22
C GLU A 159 33.86 -21.98 6.12
N HIS A 160 34.09 -21.35 4.97
CA HIS A 160 33.21 -21.45 3.81
C HIS A 160 33.81 -22.48 2.83
N PRO A 161 32.98 -23.36 2.22
CA PRO A 161 33.44 -24.23 1.16
C PRO A 161 34.14 -23.39 0.07
N PRO A 162 35.18 -23.92 -0.60
CA PRO A 162 35.77 -23.22 -1.73
C PRO A 162 34.65 -22.89 -2.73
N ALA A 163 34.59 -21.62 -3.14
CA ALA A 163 33.57 -21.14 -4.06
C ALA A 163 33.48 -22.09 -5.26
N SER A 164 32.33 -22.73 -5.44
CA SER A 164 32.07 -23.49 -6.67
C SER A 164 32.25 -22.55 -7.86
N PRO A 165 32.83 -23.02 -8.98
CA PRO A 165 33.04 -22.18 -10.15
C PRO A 165 31.72 -21.50 -10.51
N CYS A 166 31.76 -20.17 -10.55
CA CYS A 166 30.60 -19.32 -10.71
C CYS A 166 29.74 -19.82 -11.88
N VAL A 167 28.43 -19.95 -11.64
CA VAL A 167 27.45 -19.80 -12.74
C VAL A 167 27.80 -18.47 -13.38
N ALA A 168 28.07 -18.49 -14.70
CA ALA A 168 28.48 -17.31 -15.44
C ALA A 168 27.57 -16.13 -15.09
N PRO A 169 28.10 -14.92 -14.91
CA PRO A 169 27.26 -13.75 -14.73
C PRO A 169 26.27 -13.69 -15.89
N MET A 170 24.99 -13.64 -15.57
CA MET A 170 23.94 -13.35 -16.54
C MET A 170 24.38 -12.09 -17.28
N GLU A 171 24.45 -12.15 -18.61
CA GLU A 171 24.96 -11.03 -19.40
C GLU A 171 24.26 -9.73 -18.98
N PRO A 172 25.01 -8.64 -18.77
CA PRO A 172 24.41 -7.37 -18.37
C PRO A 172 23.42 -6.97 -19.45
N ILE A 173 22.16 -6.77 -19.06
CA ILE A 173 21.15 -6.17 -19.93
C ILE A 173 21.73 -4.81 -20.36
N PRO A 174 21.92 -4.56 -21.67
CA PRO A 174 22.58 -3.35 -22.14
C PRO A 174 21.75 -2.12 -21.73
N VAL A 175 22.29 -1.32 -20.81
CA VAL A 175 21.77 0.01 -20.53
C VAL A 175 22.40 0.96 -21.52
N GLY A 176 21.87 0.96 -22.74
CA GLY A 176 22.35 1.80 -23.85
C GLY A 176 21.19 2.25 -24.73
N GLU A 177 20.76 3.50 -24.53
CA GLU A 177 20.23 4.49 -25.49
C GLU A 177 19.29 4.09 -26.65
N THR A 178 18.73 2.88 -26.67
CA THR A 178 17.83 2.39 -27.72
C THR A 178 16.50 1.87 -27.16
N LEU A 179 16.25 2.04 -25.86
CA LEU A 179 14.93 1.80 -25.28
C LEU A 179 13.88 2.83 -25.74
N SER A 180 14.23 3.90 -26.44
CA SER A 180 13.24 4.86 -26.93
C SER A 180 12.47 4.35 -28.16
N GLU A 181 13.07 3.59 -29.07
CA GLU A 181 12.41 3.14 -30.29
C GLU A 181 11.61 1.84 -30.06
N ASP A 182 12.18 0.91 -29.27
CA ASP A 182 11.51 -0.37 -28.97
C ASP A 182 10.41 -0.22 -27.92
N VAL A 183 10.56 0.69 -26.93
CA VAL A 183 9.49 0.99 -25.98
C VAL A 183 8.40 1.86 -26.64
N ALA A 184 8.73 2.75 -27.58
CA ALA A 184 7.72 3.47 -28.36
C ALA A 184 6.90 2.50 -29.23
N SER A 185 7.55 1.55 -29.91
CA SER A 185 6.87 0.51 -30.69
C SER A 185 6.01 -0.42 -29.82
N ALA A 186 6.48 -0.78 -28.62
CA ALA A 186 5.72 -1.59 -27.67
C ALA A 186 4.57 -0.80 -27.01
N GLN A 187 4.76 0.48 -26.70
CA GLN A 187 3.72 1.35 -26.14
C GLN A 187 2.67 1.73 -27.19
N ASP A 188 3.03 1.91 -28.45
CA ASP A 188 2.08 2.10 -29.55
C ASP A 188 1.24 0.84 -29.78
N GLY A 189 1.82 -0.35 -29.65
CA GLY A 189 1.08 -1.62 -29.71
C GLY A 189 0.11 -1.82 -28.54
N ILE A 190 0.50 -1.41 -27.33
CA ILE A 190 -0.36 -1.50 -26.14
C ILE A 190 -1.45 -0.41 -26.17
N ALA A 191 -1.13 0.81 -26.62
CA ALA A 191 -2.08 1.90 -26.79
C ALA A 191 -3.09 1.61 -27.92
N ALA A 192 -2.66 1.00 -29.03
CA ALA A 192 -3.56 0.57 -30.11
C ALA A 192 -4.51 -0.55 -29.66
N LYS A 193 -4.04 -1.47 -28.80
CA LYS A 193 -4.89 -2.51 -28.20
C LYS A 193 -5.86 -1.95 -27.16
N ALA A 194 -5.39 -1.05 -26.30
CA ALA A 194 -6.24 -0.37 -25.32
C ALA A 194 -7.29 0.54 -25.99
N ALA A 195 -6.98 1.20 -27.11
CA ALA A 195 -7.93 1.99 -27.88
C ALA A 195 -8.97 1.13 -28.61
N SER A 196 -8.59 -0.05 -29.11
CA SER A 196 -9.53 -1.02 -29.69
C SER A 196 -10.48 -1.60 -28.63
N ASP A 197 -9.97 -1.92 -27.43
CA ASP A 197 -10.77 -2.46 -26.32
C ASP A 197 -11.69 -1.38 -25.69
N HIS A 198 -11.30 -0.10 -25.72
CA HIS A 198 -12.16 1.01 -25.27
C HIS A 198 -13.26 1.38 -26.28
N GLN A 199 -13.05 1.13 -27.57
CA GLN A 199 -14.05 1.35 -28.63
C GLN A 199 -15.15 0.26 -28.57
N GLU A 200 -14.84 -0.97 -28.15
CA GLU A 200 -15.83 -2.04 -27.97
C GLU A 200 -16.78 -1.82 -26.78
N LEU A 201 -16.42 -0.95 -25.81
CA LEU A 201 -17.25 -0.70 -24.63
C LEU A 201 -18.30 0.42 -24.82
N HIS A 202 -18.20 1.20 -25.91
CA HIS A 202 -19.09 2.35 -26.17
C HIS A 202 -20.05 2.19 -27.36
N ASP A 203 -20.00 1.08 -28.10
CA ASP A 203 -20.94 0.82 -29.19
C ASP A 203 -22.26 0.20 -28.68
N PRO A 204 -23.44 0.77 -29.01
CA PRO A 204 -24.72 0.15 -28.68
C PRO A 204 -24.90 -1.18 -29.45
N PRO A 205 -25.47 -2.22 -28.84
CA PRO A 205 -25.54 -3.54 -29.46
C PRO A 205 -26.53 -3.53 -30.62
N GLY A 206 -26.05 -3.50 -31.86
CA GLY A 206 -26.98 -3.48 -33.01
C GLY A 206 -26.44 -3.57 -34.44
N GLN A 207 -25.13 -3.47 -34.71
CA GLN A 207 -24.63 -3.56 -36.09
C GLN A 207 -23.30 -4.30 -36.18
N ARG A 208 -23.33 -5.64 -36.14
CA ARG A 208 -22.22 -6.45 -36.65
C ARG A 208 -22.44 -6.69 -38.14
N GLN A 209 -21.74 -5.94 -39.00
CA GLN A 209 -21.63 -6.29 -40.41
C GLN A 209 -20.81 -7.57 -40.53
N ILE A 210 -21.40 -8.58 -41.18
CA ILE A 210 -20.74 -9.84 -41.51
C ILE A 210 -19.71 -9.51 -42.59
N GLY A 211 -18.42 -9.56 -42.25
CA GLY A 211 -17.33 -9.43 -43.22
C GLY A 211 -17.37 -10.56 -44.27
N PRO A 212 -16.83 -10.36 -45.47
CA PRO A 212 -16.97 -11.32 -46.56
C PRO A 212 -16.29 -12.65 -46.23
N VAL A 213 -17.04 -13.73 -46.39
CA VAL A 213 -16.59 -15.12 -46.25
C VAL A 213 -15.44 -15.36 -47.24
N ARG A 214 -14.25 -15.69 -46.72
CA ARG A 214 -13.13 -16.15 -47.55
C ARG A 214 -13.53 -17.43 -48.29
N SER A 215 -13.63 -17.34 -49.61
CA SER A 215 -13.83 -18.49 -50.51
C SER A 215 -12.71 -19.50 -50.34
N ALA A 216 -13.06 -20.78 -50.16
CA ALA A 216 -12.11 -21.88 -50.10
C ALA A 216 -11.35 -22.04 -51.44
N PRO A 217 -10.05 -22.41 -51.42
CA PRO A 217 -9.31 -22.68 -52.64
C PRO A 217 -9.84 -23.96 -53.31
N GLY A 218 -10.18 -23.85 -54.60
CA GLY A 218 -10.62 -24.96 -55.44
C GLY A 218 -9.52 -25.99 -55.74
N PRO A 219 -9.88 -27.18 -56.26
CA PRO A 219 -8.95 -28.29 -56.39
C PRO A 219 -7.92 -28.08 -57.51
N VAL A 220 -6.67 -28.40 -57.19
CA VAL A 220 -5.53 -28.37 -58.11
C VAL A 220 -5.65 -29.54 -59.10
N ASN A 221 -5.80 -29.22 -60.38
CA ASN A 221 -5.74 -30.20 -61.47
C ASN A 221 -4.28 -30.63 -61.70
N ARG A 222 -3.98 -31.91 -61.45
CA ARG A 222 -2.74 -32.58 -61.85
C ARG A 222 -2.86 -32.94 -63.33
N ARG A 223 -2.04 -32.33 -64.19
CA ARG A 223 -1.82 -32.80 -65.57
C ARG A 223 -0.46 -33.50 -65.64
N GLU A 224 -0.47 -34.51 -66.49
CA GLU A 224 0.59 -35.46 -66.87
C GLU A 224 1.84 -34.79 -67.43
#